data_AF-A0A7S0CLJ7-F1
#
_entry.id   AF-A0A7S0CLJ7-F1
#
_cell.length_a   1.000
_cell.length_b   1.000
_cell.length_c   1.000
_cell.angle_alpha   90.00
_cell.angle_beta   90.00
_cell.angle_gamma   90.00
#
_symmetry.space_group_name_H-M   'P 1'
#
loop_
_entity.id
_entity.type
_entity.pdbx_description
1 polymer ?
#
loop_
_entity_poly.entity_id
_entity_poly.type
_entity_poly.pdbx_seq_one_letter_code
_entity_poly.pdbx_strand_id
1 'polypeptide(L)'
;MDWGAYYPPPTGTTATVVGNVSAMLDVGCGFGGKSQALADFERGWSLVEFLAPERNRVKNNRKGIYSASPPRICNWNGAADADTTYFAQALLGCLWQNIHQDVSLLGIFYDTRVTAHLPRGRDVYGTLELTEFLSMYTMGLSEIAISVDHVACIPYLWEPGTGSASTPRENGAVDLAVRWTMTAKHTGDSDLLGPASGAPVYLLAGSHWRVVRGTRIREEWTVWDEIALLRQVESYRLTHP
;
A
#
# COMPACT_ATOMS: atom_id res chain seq x y z
N MET A 1 -19.13 0.01 -21.78
CA MET A 1 -18.57 -0.77 -20.67
C MET A 1 -19.19 -0.22 -19.41
N ASP A 2 -20.12 -0.99 -18.87
CA ASP A 2 -20.95 -0.66 -17.71
C ASP A 2 -20.23 -1.18 -16.45
N TRP A 3 -20.00 -0.29 -15.48
CA TRP A 3 -19.26 -0.59 -14.24
C TRP A 3 -20.19 -1.09 -13.10
N GLY A 4 -21.48 -1.36 -13.37
CA GLY A 4 -22.50 -1.66 -12.36
C GLY A 4 -22.65 -3.11 -11.87
N ALA A 5 -21.76 -4.06 -12.23
CA ALA A 5 -22.08 -5.50 -12.12
C ALA A 5 -21.38 -6.32 -11.00
N TYR A 6 -20.58 -5.73 -10.10
CA TYR A 6 -19.80 -6.53 -9.13
C TYR A 6 -20.51 -6.85 -7.79
N TYR A 7 -21.78 -6.45 -7.61
CA TYR A 7 -22.56 -6.81 -6.43
C TYR A 7 -23.98 -7.24 -6.82
N PRO A 8 -24.35 -8.53 -6.71
CA PRO A 8 -25.74 -8.91 -6.83
C PRO A 8 -26.51 -8.48 -5.57
N PRO A 9 -27.69 -7.83 -5.69
CA PRO A 9 -28.54 -7.61 -4.54
C PRO A 9 -29.14 -8.95 -4.07
N PRO A 10 -29.26 -9.20 -2.75
CA PRO A 10 -29.92 -10.40 -2.28
C PRO A 10 -31.41 -10.33 -2.60
N THR A 11 -31.91 -11.38 -3.26
CA THR A 11 -33.33 -11.65 -3.46
C THR A 11 -34.03 -11.79 -2.10
N GLY A 12 -35.01 -10.93 -1.89
CA GLY A 12 -36.01 -10.87 -0.83
C GLY A 12 -35.97 -11.87 0.33
N THR A 13 -35.81 -11.32 1.54
CA THR A 13 -36.66 -11.65 2.69
C THR A 13 -36.89 -10.37 3.49
N THR A 14 -38.15 -9.98 3.66
CA THR A 14 -38.56 -8.83 4.49
C THR A 14 -38.24 -9.08 5.96
N ALA A 15 -37.26 -8.37 6.51
CA ALA A 15 -37.09 -8.22 7.95
C ALA A 15 -37.56 -6.81 8.34
N THR A 16 -38.64 -6.74 9.10
CA THR A 16 -39.14 -5.50 9.71
C THR A 16 -38.27 -5.23 10.93
N VAL A 17 -37.45 -4.18 10.91
CA VAL A 17 -36.76 -3.70 12.12
C VAL A 17 -37.47 -2.44 12.59
N VAL A 18 -38.21 -2.60 13.70
CA VAL A 18 -38.74 -1.52 14.52
C VAL A 18 -37.65 -1.13 15.51
N GLY A 19 -37.25 0.14 15.55
CA GLY A 19 -36.38 0.64 16.62
C GLY A 19 -35.59 1.88 16.25
N ASN A 20 -36.13 3.04 16.63
CA ASN A 20 -35.43 4.32 16.63
C ASN A 20 -34.20 4.28 17.56
N VAL A 21 -33.03 4.62 17.03
CA VAL A 21 -31.99 5.34 17.78
C VAL A 21 -31.34 6.34 16.82
N SER A 22 -31.29 7.60 17.25
CA SER A 22 -30.83 8.80 16.55
C SER A 22 -29.74 8.58 15.48
N ALA A 23 -30.13 8.55 14.21
CA ALA A 23 -29.27 8.90 13.08
C ALA A 23 -29.19 10.43 12.98
N MET A 24 -28.49 11.05 13.92
CA MET A 24 -28.20 12.49 13.88
C MET A 24 -26.90 12.76 14.62
N LEU A 25 -25.77 12.47 13.95
CA LEU A 25 -24.42 13.01 14.16
C LEU A 25 -23.45 12.24 13.24
N ASP A 26 -23.12 12.83 12.09
CA ASP A 26 -21.81 12.78 11.40
C ASP A 26 -21.97 13.07 9.91
N VAL A 27 -22.21 14.34 9.58
CA VAL A 27 -22.04 14.89 8.21
C VAL A 27 -20.69 15.61 8.11
N GLY A 28 -19.70 15.19 8.90
CA GLY A 28 -18.35 15.78 8.90
C GLY A 28 -17.29 14.70 8.77
N CYS A 29 -16.81 14.42 7.55
CA CYS A 29 -15.52 13.76 7.30
C CYS A 29 -15.19 12.51 8.17
N GLY A 30 -16.21 11.72 8.54
CA GLY A 30 -16.06 10.49 9.31
C GLY A 30 -15.75 9.33 8.37
N PHE A 31 -14.52 8.82 8.41
CA PHE A 31 -14.03 7.75 7.54
C PHE A 31 -14.98 6.55 7.51
N GLY A 32 -15.46 6.19 6.32
CA GLY A 32 -16.47 5.14 6.10
C GLY A 32 -16.07 3.73 6.56
N GLY A 33 -14.85 3.52 7.06
CA GLY A 33 -14.41 2.22 7.58
C GLY A 33 -15.24 1.72 8.77
N LYS A 34 -15.56 2.59 9.73
CA LYS A 34 -16.32 2.22 10.94
C LYS A 34 -17.79 1.91 10.64
N SER A 35 -18.44 2.75 9.83
CA SER A 35 -19.84 2.53 9.44
C SER A 35 -20.00 1.29 8.56
N GLN A 36 -19.05 1.02 7.66
CA GLN A 36 -19.05 -0.23 6.89
C GLN A 36 -18.78 -1.46 7.76
N ALA A 37 -17.87 -1.36 8.74
CA ALA A 37 -17.60 -2.46 9.67
C ALA A 37 -18.83 -2.81 10.52
N LEU A 38 -19.57 -1.81 10.99
CA LEU A 38 -20.82 -2.02 11.72
C LEU A 38 -21.89 -2.68 10.83
N ALA A 39 -22.07 -2.16 9.61
CA ALA A 39 -23.04 -2.73 8.66
C ALA A 39 -22.72 -4.20 8.28
N ASP A 40 -21.44 -4.57 8.21
CA ASP A 40 -21.03 -5.96 8.01
C ASP A 40 -21.35 -6.82 9.23
N PHE A 41 -21.03 -6.31 10.42
CA PHE A 41 -21.25 -7.01 11.67
C PHE A 41 -22.74 -7.32 11.88
N GLU A 42 -23.62 -6.35 11.61
CA GLU A 42 -25.08 -6.52 11.64
C GLU A 42 -25.58 -7.58 10.64
N ARG A 43 -24.85 -7.81 9.55
CA ARG A 43 -25.13 -8.84 8.55
C ARG A 43 -24.46 -10.19 8.85
N GLY A 44 -23.70 -10.29 9.95
CA GLY A 44 -22.90 -11.48 10.26
C GLY A 44 -21.73 -11.71 9.29
N TRP A 45 -21.24 -10.65 8.64
CA TRP A 45 -20.09 -10.71 7.73
C TRP A 45 -18.82 -10.13 8.38
N SER A 46 -17.66 -10.64 7.99
CA SER A 46 -16.36 -10.18 8.49
C SER A 46 -15.36 -10.05 7.34
N LEU A 47 -14.95 -8.81 7.05
CA LEU A 47 -13.91 -8.56 6.07
C LEU A 47 -12.56 -9.17 6.49
N VAL A 48 -12.31 -9.24 7.80
CA VAL A 48 -11.12 -9.89 8.35
C VAL A 48 -11.11 -11.37 7.97
N GLU A 49 -12.21 -12.09 8.16
CA GLU A 49 -12.29 -13.52 7.79
C GLU A 49 -12.22 -13.72 6.27
N PHE A 50 -12.94 -12.89 5.51
CA PHE A 50 -12.93 -12.94 4.05
C PHE A 50 -11.52 -12.78 3.45
N LEU A 51 -10.68 -11.91 4.03
CA LEU A 51 -9.32 -11.66 3.57
C LEU A 51 -8.26 -12.61 4.18
N ALA A 52 -8.66 -13.60 5.00
CA ALA A 52 -7.73 -14.56 5.58
C ALA A 52 -6.91 -15.35 4.54
N PRO A 53 -7.48 -15.84 3.42
CA PRO A 53 -6.71 -16.50 2.37
C PRO A 53 -5.64 -15.60 1.75
N GLU A 54 -5.95 -14.32 1.52
CA GLU A 54 -5.00 -13.35 0.96
C GLU A 54 -3.87 -13.04 1.93
N ARG A 55 -4.15 -12.90 3.23
CA ARG A 55 -3.09 -12.74 4.24
C ARG A 55 -2.14 -13.95 4.25
N ASN A 56 -2.67 -15.16 4.13
CA ASN A 56 -1.85 -16.37 4.06
C ASN A 56 -1.03 -16.41 2.76
N ARG A 57 -1.62 -16.03 1.63
CA ARG A 57 -0.91 -15.89 0.34
C ARG A 57 0.28 -14.94 0.46
N VAL A 58 0.08 -13.75 1.04
CA VAL A 58 1.17 -12.76 1.22
C VAL A 58 2.25 -13.30 2.15
N LYS A 59 1.89 -13.95 3.26
CA LYS A 59 2.88 -14.57 4.17
C LYS A 59 3.71 -15.65 3.47
N ASN A 60 3.09 -16.51 2.67
CA ASN A 60 3.75 -17.59 1.95
C ASN A 60 4.62 -17.07 0.78
N ASN A 61 4.20 -15.97 0.14
CA ASN A 61 4.93 -15.34 -0.96
C ASN A 61 5.93 -14.29 -0.48
N ARG A 62 6.12 -14.13 0.83
CA ARG A 62 7.07 -13.17 1.40
C ARG A 62 8.47 -13.51 0.90
N LYS A 63 9.02 -12.67 0.01
CA LYS A 63 10.44 -12.71 -0.31
C LYS A 63 11.15 -11.81 0.70
N GLY A 64 11.91 -12.42 1.61
CA GLY A 64 12.78 -11.70 2.54
C GLY A 64 13.94 -11.08 1.79
N ILE A 65 13.71 -9.96 1.12
CA ILE A 65 14.75 -9.25 0.39
C ILE A 65 15.11 -8.01 1.19
N TYR A 66 16.22 -8.12 1.91
CA TYR A 66 16.91 -6.98 2.49
C TYR A 66 18.16 -6.71 1.65
N SER A 67 18.35 -5.46 1.23
CA SER A 67 19.57 -5.03 0.58
C SER A 67 20.07 -3.77 1.26
N ALA A 68 21.35 -3.77 1.68
CA ALA A 68 22.02 -2.63 2.29
C ALA A 68 22.37 -1.51 1.27
N SER A 69 21.99 -1.68 0.00
CA SER A 69 22.16 -0.71 -1.08
C SER A 69 21.03 -0.87 -2.11
N PRO A 70 20.57 0.20 -2.76
CA PRO A 70 19.47 0.09 -3.69
C PRO A 70 19.95 -0.73 -4.90
N PRO A 71 19.20 -1.76 -5.32
CA PRO A 71 19.54 -2.46 -6.55
C PRO A 71 19.59 -1.48 -7.71
N ARG A 72 20.49 -1.70 -8.67
CA ARG A 72 20.50 -0.90 -9.90
C ARG A 72 19.46 -1.46 -10.85
N ILE A 73 18.69 -0.58 -11.46
CA ILE A 73 17.90 -0.89 -12.65
C ILE A 73 18.82 -0.68 -13.83
N CYS A 74 19.52 -1.74 -14.25
CA CYS A 74 20.62 -1.64 -15.21
C CYS A 74 20.17 -1.79 -16.66
N ASN A 75 19.12 -2.58 -16.93
CA ASN A 75 18.89 -3.17 -18.24
C ASN A 75 17.40 -3.20 -18.64
N TRP A 76 16.80 -2.03 -18.92
CA TRP A 76 15.49 -2.02 -19.59
C TRP A 76 15.60 -2.62 -21.00
N ASN A 77 15.11 -3.84 -21.21
CA ASN A 77 15.08 -4.55 -22.49
C ASN A 77 13.69 -4.55 -23.16
N GLY A 78 12.73 -3.78 -22.63
CA GLY A 78 11.35 -3.75 -23.11
C GLY A 78 10.34 -4.59 -22.29
N ALA A 79 10.79 -5.32 -21.27
CA ALA A 79 9.93 -6.01 -20.31
C ALA A 79 10.37 -5.75 -18.86
N ALA A 80 9.44 -5.86 -17.90
CA ALA A 80 9.81 -5.89 -16.48
C ALA A 80 10.73 -7.09 -16.25
N ASP A 81 12.00 -6.81 -16.00
CA ASP A 81 13.05 -7.81 -15.80
C ASP A 81 13.16 -8.22 -14.33
N ALA A 82 14.05 -9.18 -14.07
CA ALA A 82 14.34 -9.62 -12.70
C ALA A 82 14.87 -8.46 -11.83
N ASP A 83 15.61 -7.51 -12.41
CA ASP A 83 16.23 -6.39 -11.70
C ASP A 83 15.19 -5.38 -11.19
N THR A 84 14.21 -5.01 -12.01
CA THR A 84 13.10 -4.11 -11.61
C THR A 84 12.21 -4.74 -10.55
N THR A 85 11.94 -6.04 -10.67
CA THR A 85 11.21 -6.79 -9.64
C THR A 85 11.98 -6.84 -8.33
N TYR A 86 13.29 -7.09 -8.41
CA TYR A 86 14.16 -7.12 -7.24
C TYR A 86 14.29 -5.74 -6.58
N PHE A 87 14.38 -4.66 -7.36
CA PHE A 87 14.34 -3.28 -6.87
C PHE A 87 13.07 -3.00 -6.05
N ALA A 88 11.90 -3.32 -6.61
CA ALA A 88 10.62 -3.11 -5.93
C ALA A 88 10.51 -3.91 -4.63
N GLN A 89 10.97 -5.16 -4.64
CA GLN A 89 10.97 -6.02 -3.46
C GLN A 89 11.91 -5.50 -2.36
N ALA A 90 13.13 -5.07 -2.74
CA ALA A 90 14.09 -4.50 -1.80
C ALA A 90 13.58 -3.19 -1.20
N LEU A 91 13.02 -2.30 -2.02
CA LEU A 91 12.45 -1.03 -1.57
C LEU A 91 11.30 -1.26 -0.57
N LEU A 92 10.26 -2.00 -0.97
CA LEU A 92 9.09 -2.20 -0.13
C LEU A 92 9.41 -2.99 1.14
N GLY A 93 10.28 -3.99 1.03
CA GLY A 93 10.80 -4.73 2.19
C GLY A 93 11.56 -3.82 3.15
N CYS A 94 12.42 -2.95 2.63
CA CYS A 94 13.17 -2.00 3.45
C CYS A 94 12.25 -1.00 4.14
N LEU A 95 11.40 -0.31 3.38
CA LEU A 95 10.48 0.71 3.89
C LEU A 95 9.56 0.13 4.96
N TRP A 96 8.74 -0.86 4.61
CA TRP A 96 7.67 -1.25 5.53
C TRP A 96 8.14 -2.15 6.66
N GLN A 97 9.22 -2.92 6.50
CA GLN A 97 9.69 -3.82 7.57
C GLN A 97 10.72 -3.16 8.50
N ASN A 98 11.44 -2.13 8.04
CA ASN A 98 12.61 -1.62 8.78
C ASN A 98 12.59 -0.10 9.04
N ILE A 99 11.69 0.69 8.44
CA ILE A 99 11.73 2.16 8.58
C ILE A 99 11.60 2.66 10.02
N HIS A 100 10.90 1.93 10.90
CA HIS A 100 10.84 2.28 12.33
C HIS A 100 12.15 2.17 13.07
N GLN A 101 13.01 1.27 12.61
CA GLN A 101 14.30 1.04 13.25
C GLN A 101 15.32 2.04 12.73
N ASP A 102 15.23 2.39 11.44
CA ASP A 102 16.15 3.32 10.80
C ASP A 102 15.46 4.12 9.68
N VAL A 103 15.17 5.39 9.98
CA VAL A 103 14.57 6.33 9.01
C VAL A 103 15.54 6.75 7.91
N SER A 104 16.85 6.56 8.10
CA SER A 104 17.86 6.91 7.10
C SER A 104 17.79 6.00 5.87
N LEU A 105 17.10 4.85 5.98
CA LEU A 105 16.86 3.90 4.90
C LEU A 105 16.10 4.52 3.72
N LEU A 106 15.26 5.53 3.95
CA LEU A 106 14.63 6.29 2.85
C LEU A 106 15.68 6.95 1.96
N GLY A 107 16.74 7.48 2.56
CA GLY A 107 17.88 8.08 1.87
C GLY A 107 18.75 7.09 1.11
N ILE A 108 18.43 5.79 1.11
CA ILE A 108 19.05 4.78 0.23
C ILE A 108 18.35 4.77 -1.13
N PHE A 109 17.02 4.83 -1.13
CA PHE A 109 16.20 4.64 -2.33
C PHE A 109 15.64 5.92 -2.92
N TYR A 110 15.45 6.97 -2.13
CA TYR A 110 14.85 8.23 -2.59
C TYR A 110 15.90 9.32 -2.85
N ASP A 111 15.60 10.20 -3.80
CA ASP A 111 16.26 11.51 -3.92
C ASP A 111 15.83 12.39 -2.75
N THR A 112 16.72 13.24 -2.24
CA THR A 112 16.40 14.12 -1.11
C THR A 112 15.29 15.11 -1.41
N ARG A 113 14.99 15.35 -2.69
CA ARG A 113 13.92 16.22 -3.18
C ARG A 113 12.75 15.44 -3.77
N VAL A 114 12.53 14.20 -3.33
CA VAL A 114 11.37 13.41 -3.75
C VAL A 114 10.08 14.21 -3.59
N THR A 115 9.20 14.13 -4.58
CA THR A 115 7.79 14.52 -4.43
C THR A 115 6.97 13.25 -4.40
N ALA A 116 6.11 13.08 -3.40
CA ALA A 116 5.25 11.91 -3.32
C ALA A 116 3.78 12.32 -3.18
N HIS A 117 2.95 11.72 -4.03
CA HIS A 117 1.51 11.87 -4.08
C HIS A 117 0.89 10.63 -3.45
N LEU A 118 0.33 10.80 -2.26
CA LEU A 118 -0.01 9.72 -1.35
C LEU A 118 -1.52 9.71 -1.08
N PRO A 119 -2.03 8.62 -0.48
CA PRO A 119 -3.45 8.51 -0.21
C PRO A 119 -4.00 9.68 0.61
N ARG A 120 -5.32 9.89 0.50
CA ARG A 120 -6.05 11.07 1.03
C ARG A 120 -5.69 12.39 0.35
N GLY A 121 -5.12 12.34 -0.85
CA GLY A 121 -4.72 13.54 -1.60
C GLY A 121 -3.59 14.30 -0.90
N ARG A 122 -2.71 13.59 -0.19
CA ARG A 122 -1.54 14.21 0.44
C ARG A 122 -0.42 14.30 -0.56
N ASP A 123 0.10 15.51 -0.72
CA ASP A 123 1.35 15.75 -1.43
C ASP A 123 2.43 16.05 -0.39
N VAL A 124 3.53 15.30 -0.43
CA VAL A 124 4.67 15.49 0.47
C VAL A 124 5.94 15.75 -0.31
N TYR A 125 6.85 16.50 0.29
CA TYR A 125 8.12 16.88 -0.31
C TYR A 125 9.31 16.53 0.59
N GLY A 126 10.30 15.87 -0.02
CA GLY A 126 11.52 15.43 0.62
C GLY A 126 11.33 14.17 1.47
N THR A 127 12.44 13.61 1.91
CA THR A 127 12.44 12.34 2.65
C THR A 127 11.88 12.48 4.07
N LEU A 128 11.93 13.67 4.67
CA LEU A 128 11.42 13.90 6.02
C LEU A 128 9.89 13.76 6.09
N GLU A 129 9.16 14.52 5.27
CA GLU A 129 7.69 14.46 5.25
C GLU A 129 7.19 13.08 4.81
N LEU A 130 7.90 12.42 3.88
CA LEU A 130 7.61 11.04 3.50
C LEU A 130 7.81 10.06 4.67
N THR A 131 8.85 10.25 5.49
CA THR A 131 9.08 9.45 6.70
C THR A 131 7.94 9.63 7.69
N GLU A 132 7.55 10.87 7.97
CA GLU A 132 6.47 11.21 8.90
C GLU A 132 5.17 10.56 8.44
N PHE A 133 4.84 10.68 7.16
CA PHE A 133 3.65 10.06 6.60
C PHE A 133 3.65 8.53 6.73
N LEU A 134 4.73 7.86 6.38
CA LEU A 134 4.81 6.40 6.50
C LEU A 134 4.68 5.96 7.97
N SER A 135 5.30 6.70 8.89
CA SER A 135 5.28 6.43 10.34
C SER A 135 3.87 6.44 10.92
N MET A 136 2.96 7.27 10.37
CA MET A 136 1.54 7.31 10.79
C MET A 136 0.84 5.95 10.71
N TYR A 137 1.27 5.09 9.78
CA TYR A 137 0.74 3.74 9.64
C TYR A 137 1.60 2.75 10.38
N THR A 138 2.89 2.80 10.09
CA THR A 138 3.75 1.66 10.37
C THR A 138 4.02 1.54 11.88
N MET A 139 3.91 2.63 12.67
CA MET A 139 4.11 2.61 14.13
C MET A 139 3.12 1.71 14.86
N GLY A 140 1.90 1.56 14.32
CA GLY A 140 0.88 0.67 14.86
C GLY A 140 0.97 -0.78 14.36
N LEU A 141 1.84 -1.06 13.38
CA LEU A 141 1.88 -2.32 12.67
C LEU A 141 3.12 -3.14 13.03
N SER A 142 2.92 -4.43 13.30
CA SER A 142 3.99 -5.42 13.48
C SER A 142 3.76 -6.64 12.59
N GLU A 143 4.72 -7.57 12.60
CA GLU A 143 4.69 -8.80 11.81
C GLU A 143 4.44 -8.54 10.30
N ILE A 144 5.00 -7.44 9.79
CA ILE A 144 4.77 -6.98 8.42
C ILE A 144 5.39 -7.96 7.42
N ALA A 145 4.58 -8.40 6.47
CA ALA A 145 5.01 -9.16 5.31
C ALA A 145 4.45 -8.52 4.03
N ILE A 146 5.26 -8.50 2.98
CA ILE A 146 4.92 -7.87 1.69
C ILE A 146 5.14 -8.87 0.57
N SER A 147 4.26 -8.79 -0.43
CA SER A 147 4.39 -9.45 -1.72
C SER A 147 4.32 -8.41 -2.84
N VAL A 148 5.23 -8.51 -3.80
CA VAL A 148 5.17 -7.75 -5.05
C VAL A 148 4.47 -8.63 -6.07
N ASP A 149 3.25 -8.23 -6.45
CA ASP A 149 2.38 -9.04 -7.30
C ASP A 149 2.66 -8.81 -8.78
N HIS A 150 2.97 -7.57 -9.17
CA HIS A 150 3.26 -7.22 -10.55
C HIS A 150 4.16 -5.99 -10.62
N VAL A 151 5.08 -5.99 -11.60
CA VAL A 151 5.93 -4.85 -11.93
C VAL A 151 5.82 -4.61 -13.43
N ALA A 152 5.60 -3.36 -13.81
CA ALA A 152 5.82 -2.85 -15.14
C ALA A 152 6.87 -1.74 -15.04
N CYS A 153 7.67 -1.58 -16.09
CA CYS A 153 8.63 -0.50 -16.20
C CYS A 153 8.51 0.05 -17.62
N ILE A 154 8.82 1.32 -17.82
CA ILE A 154 8.92 1.95 -19.13
C ILE A 154 10.00 3.03 -19.07
N PRO A 155 10.67 3.36 -20.19
CA PRO A 155 11.57 4.50 -20.24
C PRO A 155 10.75 5.80 -20.12
N TYR A 156 11.17 6.71 -19.23
CA TYR A 156 10.49 8.01 -19.04
C TYR A 156 10.88 9.02 -20.13
N LEU A 157 12.12 8.95 -20.62
CA LEU A 157 12.61 9.74 -21.74
C LEU A 157 13.27 8.79 -22.74
N TRP A 158 12.54 8.49 -23.81
CA TRP A 158 13.05 7.78 -24.98
C TRP A 158 13.36 8.79 -26.07
N GLU A 159 14.63 9.06 -26.34
CA GLU A 159 15.04 9.75 -27.56
C GLU A 159 15.25 8.73 -28.69
N PRO A 160 14.48 8.80 -29.79
CA PRO A 160 14.72 7.96 -30.94
C PRO A 160 16.08 8.28 -31.57
N GLY A 161 17.02 7.33 -31.55
CA GLY A 161 18.26 7.40 -32.33
C GLY A 161 19.55 7.76 -31.59
N THR A 162 19.53 8.00 -30.27
CA THR A 162 20.74 8.38 -29.49
C THR A 162 21.34 7.25 -28.64
N GLY A 163 20.84 6.02 -28.68
CA GLY A 163 21.45 4.90 -27.95
C GLY A 163 21.01 3.51 -28.41
N SER A 164 21.98 2.63 -28.63
CA SER A 164 21.79 1.19 -28.85
C SER A 164 20.96 0.58 -27.73
N ALA A 165 20.10 -0.40 -28.05
CA ALA A 165 19.27 -1.20 -27.14
C ALA A 165 20.03 -1.99 -26.05
N SER A 166 21.33 -1.70 -25.85
CA SER A 166 22.25 -2.42 -24.97
C SER A 166 22.81 -1.58 -23.82
N THR A 167 22.47 -0.30 -23.66
CA THR A 167 22.95 0.47 -22.50
C THR A 167 21.98 1.59 -22.05
N PRO A 168 21.09 1.33 -21.09
CA PRO A 168 20.47 2.37 -20.26
C PRO A 168 21.56 3.02 -19.39
N ARG A 169 22.43 3.81 -20.03
CA ARG A 169 23.61 4.41 -19.39
C ARG A 169 23.17 5.51 -18.44
N GLU A 170 23.28 5.24 -17.14
CA GLU A 170 23.76 6.11 -16.03
C GLU A 170 22.96 7.41 -15.72
N ASN A 171 22.33 8.02 -16.72
CA ASN A 171 21.59 9.28 -16.70
C ASN A 171 20.12 9.12 -17.16
N GLY A 172 19.69 7.90 -17.49
CA GLY A 172 18.31 7.62 -17.86
C GLY A 172 17.33 7.68 -16.67
N ALA A 173 16.06 7.92 -16.99
CA ALA A 173 14.95 7.80 -16.07
C ALA A 173 13.95 6.76 -16.57
N VAL A 174 13.40 5.98 -15.65
CA VAL A 174 12.35 4.99 -15.92
C VAL A 174 11.16 5.26 -15.02
N ASP A 175 9.96 5.01 -15.53
CA ASP A 175 8.75 4.99 -14.74
C ASP A 175 8.39 3.52 -14.46
N LEU A 176 8.31 3.18 -13.18
CA LEU A 176 7.88 1.88 -12.68
C LEU A 176 6.43 1.96 -12.24
N ALA A 177 5.65 0.93 -12.54
CA ALA A 177 4.34 0.71 -11.92
C ALA A 177 4.37 -0.63 -11.19
N VAL A 178 4.10 -0.60 -9.89
CA VAL A 178 4.21 -1.74 -9.00
C VAL A 178 2.89 -1.96 -8.29
N ARG A 179 2.32 -3.15 -8.48
CA ARG A 179 1.22 -3.63 -7.64
C ARG A 179 1.81 -4.49 -6.53
N TRP A 180 1.43 -4.19 -5.30
CA TRP A 180 1.92 -4.91 -4.13
C TRP A 180 0.83 -5.08 -3.08
N THR A 181 1.02 -6.09 -2.25
CA THR A 181 0.12 -6.45 -1.17
C THR A 181 0.92 -6.62 0.11
N MET A 182 0.32 -6.21 1.23
CA MET A 182 0.91 -6.29 2.54
C MET A 182 -0.04 -6.94 3.53
N THR A 183 0.52 -7.65 4.49
CA THR A 183 -0.18 -8.14 5.66
C THR A 183 0.60 -7.74 6.90
N ALA A 184 -0.11 -7.43 7.97
CA ALA A 184 0.47 -6.99 9.23
C ALA A 184 -0.50 -7.28 10.38
N LYS A 185 -0.05 -7.02 11.60
CA LYS A 185 -0.88 -7.06 12.81
C LYS A 185 -0.91 -5.67 13.45
N HIS A 186 -2.10 -5.16 13.77
CA HIS A 186 -2.25 -3.86 14.42
C HIS A 186 -2.04 -3.97 15.93
N THR A 187 -0.77 -3.92 16.36
CA THR A 187 -0.36 -4.19 17.76
C THR A 187 0.03 -2.95 18.55
N GLY A 188 0.29 -1.82 17.88
CA GLY A 188 0.63 -0.56 18.52
C GLY A 188 -0.43 0.50 18.26
N ASP A 189 -0.40 1.57 19.03
CA ASP A 189 -1.21 2.74 18.77
C ASP A 189 -0.68 3.46 17.52
N SER A 190 -1.58 4.02 16.73
CA SER A 190 -1.21 4.85 15.58
C SER A 190 -2.15 6.02 15.42
N ASP A 191 -1.63 7.11 14.88
CA ASP A 191 -2.41 8.33 14.63
C ASP A 191 -3.57 8.08 13.65
N LEU A 192 -3.43 7.10 12.75
CA LEU A 192 -4.46 6.81 11.75
C LEU A 192 -5.39 5.65 12.12
N LEU A 193 -4.86 4.54 12.65
CA LEU A 193 -5.68 3.36 12.97
C LEU A 193 -6.23 3.40 14.40
N GLY A 194 -5.75 4.34 15.23
CA GLY A 194 -6.15 4.49 16.63
C GLY A 194 -5.45 3.49 17.56
N PRO A 195 -6.04 3.20 18.73
CA PRO A 195 -5.45 2.30 19.71
C PRO A 195 -5.24 0.88 19.19
N ALA A 196 -4.21 0.19 19.65
CA ALA A 196 -3.92 -1.19 19.25
C ALA A 196 -5.18 -2.09 19.33
N SER A 197 -5.55 -2.73 18.21
CA SER A 197 -6.74 -3.60 18.16
C SER A 197 -6.40 -5.09 18.12
N GLY A 198 -5.14 -5.45 17.86
CA GLY A 198 -4.72 -6.83 17.60
C GLY A 198 -5.12 -7.37 16.22
N ALA A 199 -5.82 -6.57 15.40
CA ALA A 199 -6.40 -7.01 14.14
C ALA A 199 -5.33 -7.52 13.14
N PRO A 200 -5.53 -8.69 12.51
CA PRO A 200 -4.74 -9.09 11.37
C PRO A 200 -5.25 -8.36 10.12
N VAL A 201 -4.41 -7.51 9.53
CA VAL A 201 -4.80 -6.64 8.42
C VAL A 201 -4.18 -7.08 7.10
N TYR A 202 -4.86 -6.75 6.02
CA TYR A 202 -4.42 -6.88 4.64
C TYR A 202 -4.54 -5.52 3.93
N LEU A 203 -3.54 -5.17 3.13
CA LEU A 203 -3.50 -3.96 2.33
C LEU A 203 -3.19 -4.32 0.88
N LEU A 204 -3.97 -3.78 -0.05
CA LEU A 204 -3.68 -3.79 -1.48
C LEU A 204 -3.28 -2.38 -1.91
N ALA A 205 -2.18 -2.29 -2.66
CA ALA A 205 -1.60 -1.04 -3.06
C ALA A 205 -1.07 -1.07 -4.50
N GLY A 206 -0.99 0.12 -5.10
CA GLY A 206 -0.32 0.40 -6.36
C GLY A 206 0.57 1.61 -6.19
N SER A 207 1.81 1.50 -6.63
CA SER A 207 2.81 2.56 -6.57
C SER A 207 3.42 2.80 -7.94
N HIS A 208 3.48 4.04 -8.37
CA HIS A 208 4.22 4.46 -9.55
C HIS A 208 5.45 5.24 -9.09
N TRP A 209 6.63 4.87 -9.58
CA TRP A 209 7.88 5.52 -9.21
C TRP A 209 8.63 5.99 -10.44
N ARG A 210 9.03 7.26 -10.44
CA ARG A 210 10.04 7.74 -11.36
C ARG A 210 11.43 7.50 -10.77
N VAL A 211 12.15 6.54 -11.33
CA VAL A 211 13.52 6.22 -10.93
C VAL A 211 14.50 6.91 -11.85
N VAL A 212 15.39 7.73 -11.29
CA VAL A 212 16.46 8.44 -11.98
C VAL A 212 17.81 7.79 -11.67
N ARG A 213 18.74 7.87 -12.64
CA ARG A 213 20.11 7.33 -12.51
C ARG A 213 20.12 5.84 -12.10
N GLY A 214 19.08 5.12 -12.50
CA GLY A 214 18.88 3.69 -12.25
C GLY A 214 18.81 3.26 -10.78
N THR A 215 18.70 4.19 -9.81
CA THR A 215 18.81 3.84 -8.37
C THR A 215 17.92 4.66 -7.44
N ARG A 216 17.52 5.88 -7.84
CA ARG A 216 16.89 6.85 -6.93
C ARG A 216 15.48 7.19 -7.38
N ILE A 217 14.51 7.14 -6.49
CA ILE A 217 13.14 7.61 -6.76
C ILE A 217 13.10 9.12 -6.60
N ARG A 218 12.72 9.82 -7.68
CA ARG A 218 12.55 11.27 -7.71
C ARG A 218 11.09 11.69 -7.54
N GLU A 219 10.15 10.83 -7.89
CA GLU A 219 8.72 11.09 -7.81
C GLU A 219 7.96 9.79 -7.56
N GLU A 220 6.94 9.86 -6.70
CA GLU A 220 6.09 8.72 -6.33
C GLU A 220 4.61 9.09 -6.42
N TRP A 221 3.80 8.17 -6.94
CA TRP A 221 2.34 8.18 -6.75
C TRP A 221 1.93 6.85 -6.16
N THR A 222 1.36 6.87 -4.97
CA THR A 222 0.91 5.64 -4.32
C THR A 222 -0.55 5.74 -3.92
N VAL A 223 -1.30 4.69 -4.23
CA VAL A 223 -2.67 4.49 -3.81
C VAL A 223 -2.79 3.16 -3.10
N TRP A 224 -3.49 3.12 -1.97
CA TRP A 224 -3.87 1.88 -1.31
C TRP A 224 -5.25 2.00 -0.68
N ASP A 225 -5.88 0.86 -0.41
CA ASP A 225 -7.24 0.80 0.13
C ASP A 225 -7.26 1.07 1.64
N GLU A 226 -7.15 2.35 2.02
CA GLU A 226 -7.24 2.80 3.42
C GLU A 226 -8.59 2.48 4.06
N ILE A 227 -9.68 2.51 3.28
CA ILE A 227 -11.02 2.25 3.80
C ILE A 227 -11.14 0.78 4.19
N ALA A 228 -10.67 -0.15 3.35
CA ALA A 228 -10.62 -1.56 3.70
C ALA A 228 -9.69 -1.84 4.89
N LEU A 229 -8.58 -1.10 5.02
CA LEU A 229 -7.69 -1.22 6.18
C LEU A 229 -8.40 -0.82 7.48
N LEU A 230 -9.02 0.37 7.51
CA LEU A 230 -9.77 0.85 8.66
C LEU A 230 -10.95 -0.06 9.00
N ARG A 231 -11.67 -0.53 7.98
CA ARG A 231 -12.79 -1.48 8.16
C ARG A 231 -12.33 -2.79 8.80
N GLN A 232 -11.19 -3.35 8.41
CA GLN A 232 -10.65 -4.56 9.06
C GLN A 232 -10.33 -4.33 10.53
N VAL A 233 -9.72 -3.19 10.87
CA VAL A 233 -9.40 -2.81 12.26
C VAL A 233 -10.68 -2.68 13.09
N GLU A 234 -11.68 -1.96 12.59
CA GLU A 234 -12.96 -1.75 13.27
C GLU A 234 -13.79 -3.03 13.39
N SER A 235 -13.86 -3.86 12.33
CA SER A 235 -14.54 -5.16 12.38
C SER A 235 -13.94 -6.07 13.45
N TYR A 236 -12.61 -6.02 13.63
CA TYR A 236 -11.95 -6.80 14.67
C TYR A 236 -12.30 -6.30 16.08
N ARG A 237 -12.33 -4.97 16.30
CA ARG A 237 -12.75 -4.36 17.58
C ARG A 237 -14.19 -4.76 17.95
N LEU A 238 -15.11 -4.77 16.98
CA LEU A 238 -16.50 -5.14 17.23
C LEU A 238 -16.67 -6.61 17.63
N THR A 239 -15.78 -7.49 17.14
CA THR A 239 -15.84 -8.94 17.40
C THR A 239 -14.99 -9.36 18.61
N HIS A 240 -14.07 -8.52 19.09
CA HIS A 240 -13.14 -8.79 20.18
C HIS A 240 -13.03 -7.58 21.13
N PRO A 241 -14.08 -7.27 21.92
CA PRO A 241 -14.13 -6.09 22.79
C PRO A 241 -13.20 -6.19 24.01
#